data_AF-A0A6I4U2G9-F1
#
_entry.id   AF-A0A6I4U2G9-F1
#
_cell.length_a   1.000
_cell.length_b   1.000
_cell.length_c   1.000
_cell.angle_alpha   90.00
_cell.angle_beta   90.00
_cell.angle_gamma   90.00
#
_symmetry.space_group_name_H-M   'P 1'
#
loop_
_entity.id
_entity.type
_entity.pdbx_description
1 polymer ?
#
loop_
_entity_poly.entity_id
_entity_poly.type
_entity_poly.pdbx_seq_one_letter_code
_entity_poly.pdbx_strand_id
1 'polypeptide(L)'
;MRAPSDITLPSAGDFLLSQPLLALALVSILLVVGGNLFGLASRRGGAAVRTVGHLGIAAALVLTIVNAARLNPDLDLAMPQLGMPEQVVEGGETRIPLSRDGHFWVTGNVNGTQVRFLIDTGATLTALSSDAAANGGVEPIPYRQPVIMRTANGNAPAQLASIDRLQAGSVIAHDLDAVVSPAIGDVNVLGMNFLSRLDSWRVEDNVLILVPNPTETAP
;
A
#
# COMPACT_ATOMS: atom_id res chain seq x y z
N MET A 1 -39.77 -29.69 1.05
CA MET A 1 -40.16 -28.32 0.65
C MET A 1 -39.95 -27.41 1.85
N ARG A 2 -38.96 -26.50 1.79
CA ARG A 2 -38.66 -25.53 2.86
C ARG A 2 -39.38 -24.23 2.48
N ALA A 3 -40.24 -23.71 3.36
CA ALA A 3 -40.95 -22.47 3.12
C ALA A 3 -39.96 -21.30 2.89
N PRO A 4 -40.27 -20.33 2.01
CA PRO A 4 -39.45 -19.15 1.86
C PRO A 4 -39.45 -18.37 3.18
N SER A 5 -38.26 -18.05 3.70
CA SER A 5 -38.11 -17.21 4.89
C SER A 5 -38.56 -15.79 4.58
N ASP A 6 -39.54 -15.28 5.32
CA ASP A 6 -39.99 -13.90 5.24
C ASP A 6 -38.81 -12.97 5.56
N ILE A 7 -38.32 -12.25 4.56
CA ILE A 7 -37.34 -11.19 4.72
C ILE A 7 -38.08 -10.03 5.38
N THR A 8 -38.01 -9.96 6.71
CA THR A 8 -38.46 -8.80 7.47
C THR A 8 -37.50 -7.66 7.20
N LEU A 9 -37.89 -6.74 6.30
CA LEU A 9 -37.11 -5.53 6.06
C LEU A 9 -37.09 -4.71 7.37
N PRO A 10 -35.92 -4.22 7.80
CA PRO A 10 -35.82 -3.39 8.99
C PRO A 10 -36.71 -2.15 8.82
N SER A 11 -37.39 -1.76 9.90
CA SER A 11 -38.22 -0.55 9.86
C SER A 11 -37.34 0.66 9.57
N ALA A 12 -37.90 1.70 8.93
CA ALA A 12 -37.15 2.91 8.63
C ALA A 12 -36.55 3.55 9.90
N GLY A 13 -37.21 3.40 11.06
CA GLY A 13 -36.69 3.84 12.35
C GLY A 13 -35.46 3.04 12.79
N ASP A 14 -35.51 1.71 12.69
CA ASP A 14 -34.39 0.84 13.07
C ASP A 14 -33.17 1.06 12.16
N PHE A 15 -33.42 1.30 10.86
CA PHE A 15 -32.38 1.64 9.90
C PHE A 15 -31.71 2.99 10.24
N LEU A 16 -32.50 4.01 10.60
CA LEU A 16 -31.97 5.32 11.00
C LEU A 16 -31.17 5.27 12.30
N LEU A 17 -31.64 4.48 13.28
CA LEU A 17 -30.90 4.26 14.54
C LEU A 17 -29.59 3.49 14.31
N SER A 18 -29.54 2.63 13.29
CA SER A 18 -28.33 1.91 12.90
C SER A 18 -27.30 2.76 12.14
N GLN A 19 -27.71 3.94 11.64
CA GLN A 19 -26.86 4.85 10.85
C GLN A 19 -26.86 6.26 11.47
N PRO A 20 -26.17 6.45 12.61
CA PRO A 20 -26.26 7.69 13.40
C PRO A 20 -25.82 8.94 12.63
N LEU A 21 -24.91 8.80 11.66
CA LEU A 21 -24.48 9.89 10.78
C LEU A 21 -25.58 10.33 9.81
N LEU A 22 -26.32 9.38 9.23
CA LEU A 22 -27.42 9.66 8.32
C LEU A 22 -28.59 10.31 9.06
N ALA A 23 -28.90 9.83 10.28
CA ALA A 23 -29.88 10.46 11.15
C ALA A 23 -29.51 11.91 11.49
N LEU A 24 -28.24 12.17 11.86
CA LEU A 24 -27.77 13.51 12.19
C LEU A 24 -27.81 14.46 10.97
N ALA A 25 -27.47 13.97 9.78
CA ALA A 25 -27.58 14.74 8.54
C ALA A 25 -29.04 15.11 8.22
N LEU A 26 -29.98 14.16 8.34
CA LEU A 26 -31.41 14.41 8.11
C LEU A 26 -32.00 15.40 9.09
N VAL A 27 -31.67 15.27 10.39
CA VAL A 27 -32.09 16.24 11.42
C VAL A 27 -31.55 17.63 11.12
N SER A 28 -30.29 17.74 10.68
CA SER A 28 -29.68 19.03 10.36
C SER A 28 -30.32 19.69 9.13
N ILE A 29 -30.67 18.90 8.10
CA ILE A 29 -31.42 19.38 6.92
C ILE A 29 -32.82 19.87 7.34
N LEU A 30 -33.53 19.12 8.19
CA LEU A 30 -34.84 19.51 8.74
C LEU A 30 -34.78 20.81 9.53
N LEU A 31 -33.72 21.04 10.32
CA LEU A 31 -33.52 22.29 11.05
C LEU A 31 -33.28 23.48 10.11
N VAL A 32 -32.52 23.30 9.02
CA VAL A 32 -32.30 24.35 8.01
C VAL A 32 -33.60 24.69 7.27
N VAL A 33 -34.38 23.69 6.86
CA VAL A 33 -35.67 23.88 6.18
C VAL A 33 -36.69 24.53 7.12
N GLY A 34 -36.79 24.04 8.36
CA GLY A 34 -37.65 24.61 9.40
C GLY A 34 -37.28 26.05 9.75
N GLY A 35 -35.98 26.37 9.85
CA GLY A 35 -35.50 27.73 10.07
C GLY A 35 -35.83 28.70 8.93
N ASN A 36 -35.86 28.23 7.68
CA ASN A 36 -36.30 29.03 6.53
C ASN A 36 -37.80 29.33 6.56
N LEU A 37 -38.64 28.36 6.95
CA LEU A 37 -40.09 28.56 7.10
C LEU A 37 -40.44 29.47 8.29
N PHE A 38 -39.76 29.31 9.43
CA PHE A 38 -39.98 30.12 10.64
C PHE A 38 -39.49 31.57 10.50
N GLY A 39 -38.62 31.85 9.53
CA GLY A 39 -38.15 33.19 9.15
C GLY A 39 -39.25 34.12 8.60
N LEU A 40 -40.42 33.57 8.25
CA LEU A 40 -41.62 34.34 7.87
C LEU A 40 -42.35 34.93 9.09
N ALA A 41 -42.20 34.32 10.28
CA ALA A 41 -42.89 34.73 11.51
C ALA A 41 -42.02 35.57 12.45
N SER A 42 -40.72 35.29 12.55
CA SER A 42 -39.77 36.12 13.31
C SER A 42 -38.38 36.13 12.68
N ARG A 43 -37.91 37.31 12.24
CA ARG A 43 -36.65 37.47 11.50
C ARG A 43 -35.41 37.06 12.30
N ARG A 44 -35.40 37.28 13.62
CA ARG A 44 -34.27 36.92 14.51
C ARG A 44 -34.27 35.43 14.91
N GLY A 45 -35.44 34.84 15.16
CA GLY A 45 -35.57 33.42 15.52
C GLY A 45 -35.23 32.49 14.34
N GLY A 46 -35.72 32.79 13.13
CA GLY A 46 -35.39 32.03 11.94
C GLY A 46 -33.89 32.08 11.57
N ALA A 47 -33.21 33.19 11.85
CA ALA A 47 -31.77 33.30 11.65
C ALA A 47 -30.97 32.37 12.58
N ALA A 48 -31.29 32.35 13.88
CA ALA A 48 -30.60 31.50 14.85
C ALA A 48 -30.79 30.00 14.54
N VAL A 49 -32.00 29.58 14.20
CA VAL A 49 -32.31 28.18 13.84
C VAL A 49 -31.52 27.74 12.60
N ARG A 50 -31.36 28.61 11.60
CA ARG A 50 -30.55 28.31 10.41
C ARG A 50 -29.07 28.17 10.73
N THR A 51 -28.52 29.04 11.57
CA THR A 51 -27.10 28.94 11.98
C THR A 51 -26.83 27.63 12.71
N VAL A 52 -27.70 27.23 13.63
CA VAL A 52 -27.59 25.93 14.33
C VAL A 52 -27.69 24.76 13.34
N GLY A 53 -28.60 24.84 12.37
CA GLY A 53 -28.73 23.84 11.30
C GLY A 53 -27.45 23.70 10.48
N HIS A 54 -26.84 24.80 10.04
CA HIS A 54 -25.59 24.78 9.28
C HIS A 54 -24.41 24.20 10.08
N LEU A 55 -24.31 24.55 11.37
CA LEU A 55 -23.30 23.97 12.26
C LEU A 55 -23.51 22.45 12.44
N GLY A 56 -24.76 22.00 12.52
CA GLY A 56 -25.12 20.58 12.54
C GLY A 56 -24.67 19.85 11.28
N ILE A 57 -24.92 20.41 10.10
CA ILE A 57 -24.45 19.84 8.82
C ILE A 57 -22.92 19.77 8.77
N ALA A 58 -22.23 20.85 9.15
CA ALA A 58 -20.77 20.90 9.16
C ALA A 58 -20.18 19.83 10.11
N ALA A 59 -20.75 19.69 11.31
CA ALA A 59 -20.35 18.65 12.26
C ALA A 59 -20.63 17.24 11.71
N ALA A 60 -21.78 17.01 11.07
CA ALA A 60 -22.11 15.74 10.42
C ALA A 60 -21.09 15.36 9.36
N LEU A 61 -20.71 16.32 8.53
CA LEU A 61 -19.73 16.15 7.45
C LEU A 61 -18.36 15.80 8.03
N VAL A 62 -17.89 16.55 9.03
CA VAL A 62 -16.60 16.30 9.70
C VAL A 62 -16.59 14.92 10.35
N LEU A 63 -17.63 14.56 11.09
CA LEU A 63 -17.73 13.25 11.74
C LEU A 63 -17.82 12.10 10.73
N THR A 64 -18.49 12.32 9.60
CA THR A 64 -18.53 11.33 8.51
C THR A 64 -17.16 11.14 7.90
N ILE A 65 -16.42 12.22 7.66
CA ILE A 65 -15.04 12.16 7.15
C ILE A 65 -14.13 11.44 8.15
N VAL A 66 -14.21 11.77 9.45
CA VAL A 66 -13.41 11.13 10.50
C VAL A 66 -13.74 9.64 10.64
N ASN A 67 -15.03 9.28 10.57
CA ASN A 67 -15.46 7.89 10.65
C ASN A 67 -15.05 7.09 9.41
N ALA A 68 -15.18 7.69 8.21
CA ALA A 68 -14.75 7.09 6.96
C ALA A 68 -13.22 6.86 6.93
N ALA A 69 -12.43 7.84 7.41
CA ALA A 69 -10.98 7.72 7.51
C ALA A 69 -10.53 6.64 8.51
N ARG A 70 -11.32 6.35 9.55
CA ARG A 70 -11.05 5.25 10.48
C ARG A 70 -11.36 3.87 9.91
N LEU A 71 -12.35 3.78 9.02
CA LEU A 71 -12.82 2.52 8.44
C LEU A 71 -12.05 2.15 7.16
N ASN A 72 -11.61 3.15 6.40
CA ASN A 72 -10.81 2.99 5.19
C ASN A 72 -9.53 3.83 5.32
N PRO A 73 -8.42 3.27 5.83
CA PRO A 73 -7.13 3.95 5.85
C PRO A 73 -6.59 4.28 4.45
N ASP A 74 -7.21 3.74 3.39
CA ASP A 74 -6.90 4.02 1.98
C ASP A 74 -7.80 5.11 1.34
N LEU A 75 -8.68 5.76 2.11
CA LEU A 75 -9.30 7.02 1.66
C LEU A 75 -8.24 8.13 1.69
N ASP A 76 -7.32 8.09 0.72
CA ASP A 76 -6.44 9.19 0.36
C ASP A 76 -7.34 10.34 -0.14
N LEU A 77 -7.83 11.16 0.80
CA LEU A 77 -8.15 12.55 0.52
C LEU A 77 -6.93 13.09 -0.21
N ALA A 78 -7.06 13.43 -1.49
CA ALA A 78 -5.98 13.80 -2.40
C ALA A 78 -5.04 14.84 -1.79
N MET A 79 -4.12 14.36 -0.97
CA MET A 79 -2.93 15.03 -0.57
C MET A 79 -2.07 14.96 -1.83
N PRO A 80 -1.48 16.09 -2.29
CA PRO A 80 -0.36 16.01 -3.21
C PRO A 80 0.60 14.95 -2.67
N GLN A 81 1.24 14.17 -3.55
CA GLN A 81 2.23 13.12 -3.24
C GLN A 81 3.42 13.65 -2.40
N LEU A 82 3.13 14.10 -1.18
CA LEU A 82 4.01 14.66 -0.19
C LEU A 82 4.13 13.59 0.88
N GLY A 83 5.18 12.77 0.77
CA GLY A 83 5.63 11.93 1.86
C GLY A 83 5.04 10.52 1.91
N MET A 84 5.01 9.81 0.77
CA MET A 84 5.48 8.41 0.89
C MET A 84 6.87 8.51 1.51
N PRO A 85 7.18 7.79 2.60
CA PRO A 85 8.51 7.85 3.14
C PRO A 85 9.39 7.22 2.04
N GLU A 86 10.07 8.09 1.31
CA GLU A 86 10.82 7.73 0.12
C GLU A 86 12.00 6.91 0.59
N GLN A 87 12.44 5.96 -0.25
CA GLN A 87 13.74 5.33 -0.02
C GLN A 87 14.79 6.44 -0.01
N VAL A 88 15.40 6.70 1.15
CA VAL A 88 16.42 7.74 1.30
C VAL A 88 17.79 7.07 1.34
N VAL A 89 18.73 7.58 0.55
CA VAL A 89 20.14 7.24 0.69
C VAL A 89 20.81 8.35 1.50
N GLU A 90 21.23 8.04 2.73
CA GLU A 90 21.84 8.99 3.67
C GLU A 90 23.16 8.43 4.18
N GLY A 91 24.25 9.18 4.06
CA GLY A 91 25.58 8.73 4.52
C GLY A 91 26.09 7.45 3.86
N GLY A 92 25.53 7.07 2.70
CA GLY A 92 25.82 5.80 2.02
C GLY A 92 24.92 4.64 2.46
N GLU A 93 24.14 4.77 3.52
CA GLU A 93 23.12 3.79 3.88
C GLU A 93 21.83 4.01 3.09
N THR A 94 21.13 2.94 2.75
CA THR A 94 19.77 3.04 2.19
C THR A 94 18.76 2.77 3.29
N ARG A 95 17.86 3.72 3.53
CA ARG A 95 16.80 3.65 4.54
C ARG A 95 15.46 3.45 3.85
N ILE A 96 14.80 2.36 4.18
CA ILE A 96 13.57 1.89 3.55
C ILE A 96 12.49 1.78 4.64
N PRO A 97 11.53 2.69 4.67
CA PRO A 97 10.43 2.67 5.63
C PRO A 97 9.47 1.51 5.34
N LEU A 98 8.84 0.99 6.39
CA LEU A 98 7.81 -0.02 6.29
C LEU A 98 6.60 0.53 5.53
N SER A 99 6.19 -0.17 4.48
CA SER A 99 5.01 0.19 3.70
C SER A 99 3.72 -0.15 4.47
N ARG A 100 2.60 0.45 4.06
CA ARG A 100 1.27 0.25 4.67
C ARG A 100 0.81 -1.22 4.67
N ASP A 101 1.31 -2.01 3.71
CA ASP A 101 1.06 -3.44 3.57
C ASP A 101 1.92 -4.31 4.51
N GLY A 102 2.77 -3.70 5.35
CA GLY A 102 3.61 -4.41 6.31
C GLY A 102 4.87 -5.02 5.71
N HIS A 103 5.26 -4.64 4.49
CA HIS A 103 6.45 -5.14 3.81
C HIS A 103 7.47 -4.03 3.52
N PHE A 104 8.74 -4.40 3.36
CA PHE A 104 9.77 -3.48 2.89
C PHE A 104 9.91 -3.61 1.37
N TRP A 105 9.81 -2.47 0.70
CA TRP A 105 9.92 -2.39 -0.75
C TRP A 105 11.09 -1.49 -1.14
N VAL A 106 11.93 -1.97 -2.04
CA VAL A 106 13.03 -1.19 -2.60
C VAL A 106 12.84 -1.02 -4.09
N THR A 107 13.09 0.19 -4.58
CA THR A 107 13.21 0.43 -6.02
C THR A 107 14.67 0.32 -6.39
N GLY A 108 14.96 -0.59 -7.32
CA GLY A 108 16.29 -0.84 -7.83
C GLY A 108 16.35 -0.74 -9.36
N ASN A 109 17.54 -0.97 -9.91
CA ASN A 109 17.80 -1.05 -11.34
C ASN A 109 18.41 -2.42 -11.67
N VAL A 110 17.72 -3.20 -12.50
CA VAL A 110 18.18 -4.44 -13.11
C VAL A 110 18.72 -4.11 -14.49
N ASN A 111 20.02 -4.21 -14.70
CA ASN A 111 20.67 -3.91 -16.00
C ASN A 111 20.28 -2.53 -16.57
N GLY A 112 20.00 -1.55 -15.70
CA GLY A 112 19.57 -0.20 -16.06
C GLY A 112 18.06 0.01 -16.15
N THR A 113 17.26 -1.05 -16.05
CA THR A 113 15.79 -0.98 -16.01
C THR A 113 15.30 -0.89 -14.57
N GLN A 114 14.47 0.10 -14.27
CA GLN A 114 13.90 0.26 -12.94
C GLN A 114 12.93 -0.87 -12.60
N VAL A 115 13.15 -1.54 -11.47
CA VAL A 115 12.34 -2.65 -10.97
C VAL A 115 12.10 -2.48 -9.48
N ARG A 116 10.87 -2.69 -9.05
CA ARG A 116 10.50 -2.67 -7.63
C ARG A 116 10.55 -4.09 -7.06
N PHE A 117 11.16 -4.22 -5.89
CA PHE A 117 11.38 -5.50 -5.21
C PHE A 117 10.77 -5.50 -3.82
N LEU A 118 10.14 -6.62 -3.48
CA LEU A 118 9.88 -7.01 -2.10
C LEU A 118 11.18 -7.53 -1.50
N ILE A 119 11.58 -7.02 -0.34
CA ILE A 119 12.72 -7.57 0.40
C ILE A 119 12.23 -8.77 1.23
N ASP A 120 12.79 -9.95 0.94
CA ASP A 120 12.40 -11.21 1.60
C ASP A 120 13.62 -11.97 2.11
N THR A 121 13.82 -11.96 3.43
CA THR A 121 14.91 -12.68 4.09
C THR A 121 14.70 -14.20 4.11
N GLY A 122 13.49 -14.67 3.79
CA GLY A 122 13.15 -16.09 3.63
C GLY A 122 13.49 -16.64 2.25
N ALA A 123 13.75 -15.79 1.27
CA ALA A 123 14.13 -16.18 -0.08
C ALA A 123 15.65 -16.35 -0.18
N THR A 124 16.12 -17.55 -0.56
CA THR A 124 17.55 -17.79 -0.78
C THR A 124 18.07 -17.04 -2.02
N LEU A 125 17.27 -17.01 -3.09
CA LEU A 125 17.61 -16.38 -4.37
C LEU A 125 16.68 -15.22 -4.67
N THR A 126 17.23 -14.20 -5.33
CA THR A 126 16.47 -13.12 -5.94
C THR A 126 15.62 -13.68 -7.08
N ALA A 127 14.34 -13.28 -7.13
CA ALA A 127 13.37 -13.76 -8.11
C ALA A 127 12.79 -12.61 -8.92
N LEU A 128 12.72 -12.79 -10.24
CA LEU A 128 12.14 -11.83 -11.18
C LEU A 128 10.87 -12.40 -11.80
N SER A 129 9.88 -11.51 -11.97
CA SER A 129 8.73 -11.81 -12.82
C SER A 129 9.21 -11.96 -14.27
N SER A 130 8.43 -12.65 -15.08
CA SER A 130 8.72 -12.79 -16.51
C SER A 130 8.88 -11.41 -17.18
N ASP A 131 8.06 -10.44 -16.80
CA ASP A 131 8.08 -9.09 -17.36
C ASP A 131 9.31 -8.30 -16.93
N ALA A 132 9.67 -8.37 -15.64
CA ALA A 132 10.88 -7.71 -15.14
C ALA A 132 12.14 -8.31 -15.76
N ALA A 133 12.19 -9.63 -15.92
CA ALA A 133 13.29 -10.31 -16.58
C ALA A 133 13.40 -9.89 -18.06
N ALA A 134 12.29 -9.88 -18.80
CA ALA A 134 12.27 -9.47 -20.20
C ALA A 134 12.70 -8.00 -20.37
N ASN A 135 12.15 -7.08 -19.57
CA ASN A 135 12.47 -5.65 -19.65
C ASN A 135 13.88 -5.33 -19.14
N GLY A 136 14.42 -6.13 -18.22
CA GLY A 136 15.79 -6.05 -17.74
C GLY A 136 16.81 -6.78 -18.60
N GLY A 137 16.40 -7.41 -19.70
CA GLY A 137 17.30 -8.23 -20.53
C GLY A 137 17.94 -9.40 -19.78
N VAL A 138 17.26 -9.91 -18.75
CA VAL A 138 17.71 -11.05 -17.94
C VAL A 138 17.15 -12.32 -18.55
N GLU A 139 18.00 -13.06 -19.26
CA GLU A 139 17.60 -14.29 -19.93
C GLU A 139 17.86 -15.53 -19.04
N PRO A 140 16.93 -16.49 -19.02
CA PRO A 140 17.19 -17.80 -18.44
C PRO A 140 18.40 -18.49 -19.08
N ILE A 141 19.22 -19.13 -18.27
CA ILE A 141 20.41 -19.84 -18.73
C ILE A 141 19.96 -21.03 -19.61
N PRO A 142 20.33 -21.06 -20.90
CA PRO A 142 19.91 -22.12 -21.81
C PRO A 142 20.36 -23.50 -21.31
N TYR A 143 19.53 -24.51 -21.55
CA TYR A 143 19.82 -25.92 -21.24
C TYR A 143 20.02 -26.27 -19.76
N ARG A 144 19.84 -25.33 -18.82
CA ARG A 144 19.72 -25.68 -17.39
C ARG A 144 18.31 -26.18 -17.08
N GLN A 145 18.22 -27.22 -16.26
CA GLN A 145 16.93 -27.70 -15.77
C GLN A 145 16.29 -26.65 -14.85
N PRO A 146 14.97 -26.44 -14.94
CA PRO A 146 14.25 -25.61 -13.99
C PRO A 146 14.46 -26.11 -12.56
N VAL A 147 14.62 -25.19 -11.63
CA VAL A 147 14.65 -25.48 -10.20
C VAL A 147 13.23 -25.40 -9.65
N ILE A 148 12.97 -26.12 -8.56
CA ILE A 148 11.71 -26.02 -7.84
C ILE A 148 11.88 -24.98 -6.73
N MET A 149 11.13 -23.89 -6.82
CA MET A 149 11.07 -22.87 -5.77
C MET A 149 9.84 -23.10 -4.90
N ARG A 150 9.96 -22.85 -3.60
CA ARG A 150 8.82 -22.86 -2.67
C ARG A 150 8.25 -21.45 -2.57
N THR A 151 6.99 -21.30 -2.96
CA THR A 151 6.23 -20.05 -2.88
C THR A 151 5.10 -20.18 -1.87
N ALA A 152 4.38 -19.08 -1.62
CA ALA A 152 3.16 -19.10 -0.82
C ALA A 152 2.07 -20.03 -1.40
N ASN A 153 2.04 -20.18 -2.73
CA ASN A 153 1.09 -21.04 -3.45
C ASN A 153 1.58 -22.50 -3.57
N GLY A 154 2.69 -22.84 -2.89
CA GLY A 154 3.34 -24.15 -2.98
C GLY A 154 4.56 -24.15 -3.90
N ASN A 155 4.95 -25.34 -4.35
CA ASN A 155 6.12 -25.53 -5.19
C ASN A 155 5.83 -25.11 -6.63
N ALA A 156 6.71 -24.31 -7.21
CA ALA A 156 6.61 -23.86 -8.59
C ALA A 156 7.95 -24.03 -9.33
N PRO A 157 7.94 -24.33 -10.63
CA PRO A 157 9.15 -24.32 -11.43
C PRO A 157 9.65 -22.88 -11.63
N ALA A 158 10.96 -22.71 -11.61
CA ALA A 158 11.64 -21.46 -11.92
C ALA A 158 12.88 -21.73 -12.76
N GLN A 159 13.18 -20.84 -13.70
CA GLN A 159 14.36 -20.96 -14.55
C GLN A 159 15.51 -20.17 -13.93
N LEU A 160 16.70 -20.77 -13.87
CA LEU A 160 17.90 -20.07 -13.39
C LEU A 160 18.31 -18.99 -14.40
N ALA A 161 18.66 -17.82 -13.91
CA ALA A 161 19.16 -16.69 -14.68
C ALA A 161 20.29 -16.00 -13.91
N SER A 162 20.96 -15.03 -14.54
CA SER A 162 21.93 -14.17 -13.88
C SER A 162 21.64 -12.71 -14.23
N ILE A 163 21.78 -11.82 -13.26
CA ILE A 163 21.62 -10.39 -13.41
C ILE A 163 23.02 -9.78 -13.45
N ASP A 164 23.42 -9.20 -14.58
CA ASP A 164 24.74 -8.60 -14.78
C ASP A 164 25.01 -7.47 -13.77
N ARG A 165 24.00 -6.63 -13.52
CA ARG A 165 24.07 -5.54 -12.55
C ARG A 165 22.72 -5.28 -11.90
N LEU A 166 22.61 -5.56 -10.61
CA LEU A 166 21.49 -5.15 -9.77
C LEU A 166 21.93 -4.04 -8.82
N GLN A 167 21.34 -2.86 -8.95
CA GLN A 167 21.51 -1.77 -8.00
C GLN A 167 20.25 -1.60 -7.17
N ALA A 168 20.34 -1.63 -5.84
CA ALA A 168 19.22 -1.33 -4.95
C ALA A 168 19.69 -0.34 -3.88
N GLY A 169 19.24 0.91 -4.00
CA GLY A 169 19.76 2.01 -3.20
C GLY A 169 21.25 2.27 -3.45
N SER A 170 22.03 2.27 -2.38
CA SER A 170 23.48 2.50 -2.37
C SER A 170 24.31 1.27 -2.71
N VAL A 171 23.67 0.12 -2.94
CA VAL A 171 24.34 -1.19 -3.07
C VAL A 171 24.25 -1.67 -4.51
N ILE A 172 25.37 -2.15 -5.06
CA ILE A 172 25.42 -2.75 -6.39
C ILE A 172 25.95 -4.18 -6.29
N ALA A 173 25.16 -5.13 -6.76
CA ALA A 173 25.57 -6.50 -6.97
C ALA A 173 25.82 -6.74 -8.46
N HIS A 174 26.98 -7.31 -8.78
CA HIS A 174 27.32 -7.81 -10.12
C HIS A 174 27.17 -9.33 -10.19
N ASP A 175 26.83 -9.84 -11.38
CA ASP A 175 26.70 -11.27 -11.67
C ASP A 175 25.87 -12.00 -10.60
N LEU A 176 24.69 -11.46 -10.30
CA LEU A 176 23.83 -11.97 -9.24
C LEU A 176 22.95 -13.10 -9.78
N ASP A 177 23.10 -14.28 -9.20
CA ASP A 177 22.20 -15.41 -9.49
C ASP A 177 20.74 -15.03 -9.21
N ALA A 178 19.86 -15.41 -10.12
CA ALA A 178 18.44 -15.14 -10.00
C ALA A 178 17.61 -16.32 -10.51
N VAL A 179 16.31 -16.27 -10.21
CA VAL A 179 15.33 -17.14 -10.83
C VAL A 179 14.25 -16.32 -11.52
N VAL A 180 13.78 -16.80 -12.66
CA VAL A 180 12.65 -16.23 -13.39
C VAL A 180 11.50 -17.24 -13.33
N SER A 181 10.34 -16.81 -12.84
CA SER A 181 9.16 -17.68 -12.79
C SER A 181 7.87 -16.89 -13.01
N PRO A 182 6.95 -17.36 -13.85
CA PRO A 182 5.60 -16.77 -13.94
C PRO A 182 4.78 -16.99 -12.66
N ALA A 183 5.18 -17.93 -11.78
CA ALA A 183 4.43 -18.27 -10.58
C ALA A 183 4.49 -17.21 -9.48
N ILE A 184 5.43 -16.25 -9.56
CA ILE A 184 5.52 -15.13 -8.62
C ILE A 184 4.65 -13.93 -9.03
N GLY A 185 3.96 -14.03 -10.18
CA GLY A 185 3.15 -12.94 -10.73
C GLY A 185 3.99 -11.70 -11.00
N ASP A 186 3.49 -10.54 -10.58
CA ASP A 186 4.14 -9.23 -10.81
C ASP A 186 5.11 -8.83 -9.68
N VAL A 187 5.27 -9.68 -8.66
CA VAL A 187 6.09 -9.38 -7.48
C VAL A 187 7.51 -9.90 -7.69
N ASN A 188 8.47 -8.98 -7.84
CA ASN A 188 9.89 -9.31 -7.80
C ASN A 188 10.35 -9.39 -6.34
N VAL A 189 11.26 -10.32 -6.07
CA VAL A 189 11.76 -10.58 -4.71
C VAL A 189 13.27 -10.41 -4.69
N LEU A 190 13.76 -9.63 -3.74
CA LEU A 190 15.17 -9.46 -3.46
C LEU A 190 15.53 -10.35 -2.25
N GLY A 191 16.32 -11.38 -2.53
CA GLY A 191 16.60 -12.46 -1.59
C GLY A 191 17.93 -12.31 -0.86
N MET A 192 18.23 -13.31 -0.03
CA MET A 192 19.43 -13.36 0.80
C MET A 192 20.73 -13.35 0.01
N ASN A 193 20.76 -13.85 -1.24
CA ASN A 193 21.95 -13.80 -2.07
C ASN A 193 22.39 -12.37 -2.46
N PHE A 194 21.48 -11.41 -2.42
CA PHE A 194 21.80 -9.98 -2.50
C PHE A 194 22.12 -9.44 -1.10
N LEU A 195 21.23 -9.69 -0.12
CA LEU A 195 21.36 -9.12 1.23
C LEU A 195 22.65 -9.54 1.94
N SER A 196 23.20 -10.72 1.63
CA SER A 196 24.47 -11.20 2.19
C SER A 196 25.71 -10.51 1.62
N ARG A 197 25.57 -9.68 0.59
CA ARG A 197 26.67 -8.88 0.04
C ARG A 197 26.83 -7.53 0.74
N LEU A 198 25.80 -7.09 1.44
CA LEU A 198 25.83 -5.92 2.32
C LEU A 198 26.86 -6.11 3.43
N ASP A 199 27.43 -5.02 3.92
CA ASP A 199 28.22 -5.07 5.17
C ASP A 199 27.29 -5.46 6.34
N SER A 200 26.12 -4.84 6.38
CA SER A 200 25.05 -5.21 7.31
C SER A 200 23.69 -4.73 6.82
N TRP A 201 22.63 -5.34 7.37
CA TRP A 201 21.27 -4.84 7.27
C TRP A 201 20.56 -5.02 8.60
N ARG A 202 19.66 -4.10 8.93
CA ARG A 202 18.95 -4.07 10.23
C ARG A 202 17.62 -3.36 10.10
N VAL A 203 16.69 -3.67 10.99
CA VAL A 203 15.39 -2.99 11.08
C VAL A 203 15.31 -2.25 12.40
N GLU A 204 15.05 -0.94 12.34
CA GLU A 204 14.89 -0.06 13.49
C GLU A 204 13.72 0.89 13.27
N ASP A 205 12.83 1.03 14.26
CA ASP A 205 11.70 1.96 14.21
C ASP A 205 10.87 1.88 12.92
N ASN A 206 10.61 0.65 12.45
CA ASN A 206 9.93 0.36 11.18
C ASN A 206 10.68 0.88 9.93
N VAL A 207 12.00 1.00 10.00
CA VAL A 207 12.88 1.34 8.87
C VAL A 207 13.91 0.25 8.70
N LEU A 208 13.95 -0.34 7.51
CA LEU A 208 15.02 -1.22 7.08
C LEU A 208 16.21 -0.38 6.60
N ILE A 209 17.37 -0.64 7.16
CA ILE A 209 18.61 0.08 6.86
C ILE A 209 19.55 -0.92 6.18
N LEU A 210 19.98 -0.60 4.96
CA LEU A 210 20.96 -1.37 4.18
C LEU A 210 22.29 -0.63 4.20
N VAL A 211 23.33 -1.27 4.71
CA VAL A 211 24.68 -0.71 4.78
C VAL A 211 25.51 -1.34 3.66
N PRO A 212 26.00 -0.55 2.69
CA PRO A 212 26.79 -1.09 1.60
C PRO A 212 28.14 -1.59 2.10
N ASN A 213 28.64 -2.66 1.47
CA ASN A 213 30.01 -3.07 1.65
C ASN A 213 30.92 -2.10 0.87
N PRO A 214 32.00 -1.54 1.45
CA PRO A 214 32.89 -0.59 0.78
C PRO A 214 33.48 -1.09 -0.54
N THR A 215 33.51 -2.40 -0.76
CA THR A 215 33.98 -3.01 -2.02
C THR A 215 32.91 -3.10 -3.11
N GLU A 216 31.63 -2.84 -2.79
CA GLU A 216 30.47 -2.96 -3.70
C GLU A 216 29.68 -1.64 -3.88
N THR A 217 30.29 -0.49 -3.57
CA THR A 217 29.66 0.83 -3.73
C THR A 217 29.61 1.31 -5.19
N ALA A 218 28.57 2.08 -5.51
CA ALA A 218 28.50 2.87 -6.74
C ALA A 218 29.60 3.95 -6.77
N PRO A 219 30.29 4.18 -7.90
CA PRO A 219 31.13 5.36 -8.08
C PRO A 219 30.29 6.65 -8.16
#